data_AF-A0A2N1UBC6-F1
#
_entry.id   AF-A0A2N1UBC6-F1
#
_cell.length_a   1.000
_cell.length_b   1.000
_cell.length_c   1.000
_cell.angle_alpha   90.00
_cell.angle_beta   90.00
_cell.angle_gamma   90.00
#
_symmetry.space_group_name_H-M   'P 1'
#
loop_
_entity.id
_entity.type
_entity.pdbx_description
1 polymer ?
#
loop_
_entity_poly.entity_id
_entity_poly.type
_entity_poly.pdbx_seq_one_letter_code
_entity_poly.pdbx_strand_id
1 'polypeptide(L)'
;MKHMNIIENNKICQDCLETVVDRSSPDSRALQHLQGCEACRQTASTLELIRREGTAFGDETHPELRLRLIKSLAPLVAARKENARTAPANGLSWLWKFSLAFAIILVALATTLYQPTTVIAPPTDSPQIASLPAQQSFKLSLNGGEPREVSLDNPVALFANDSGEITLPDQSRLLVSGPARLTLAPRGFHLLQGQVRAEVARGTEEFSATTPHGIITVLGTVFVCETHSRFTTVEVLSGKVRVSSDHAPAVILGPGEKSRMGQQAVGSTETGTIPSLDSE
;
A
#
# COMPACT_ATOMS: atom_id res chain seq x y z
N MET A 1 -50.59 2.62 -18.35
CA MET A 1 -49.62 3.62 -18.85
C MET A 1 -48.52 4.02 -17.86
N LYS A 2 -48.64 3.88 -16.52
CA LYS A 2 -47.55 4.24 -15.58
C LYS A 2 -46.33 3.30 -15.57
N HIS A 3 -46.45 2.05 -16.03
CA HIS A 3 -45.35 1.08 -16.00
C HIS A 3 -44.28 1.28 -17.08
N MET A 4 -44.59 1.96 -18.18
CA MET A 4 -43.64 2.15 -19.30
C MET A 4 -42.55 3.19 -18.96
N ASN A 5 -42.89 4.20 -18.15
CA ASN A 5 -41.94 5.26 -17.72
C ASN A 5 -40.84 4.77 -16.78
N ILE A 6 -41.07 3.68 -16.03
CA ILE A 6 -40.08 3.16 -15.06
C ILE A 6 -38.94 2.43 -15.79
N ILE A 7 -39.25 1.74 -16.88
CA ILE A 7 -38.26 0.97 -17.66
C ILE A 7 -37.37 1.91 -18.47
N GLU A 8 -37.95 2.96 -19.08
CA GLU A 8 -37.17 3.96 -19.83
C GLU A 8 -36.24 4.76 -18.91
N ASN A 9 -36.69 5.14 -17.71
CA ASN A 9 -35.83 5.81 -16.73
C ASN A 9 -34.67 4.92 -16.29
N ASN A 10 -34.86 3.61 -16.17
CA ASN A 10 -33.78 2.68 -15.80
C ASN A 10 -32.67 2.63 -16.86
N LYS A 11 -33.05 2.59 -18.15
CA LYS A 11 -32.08 2.57 -19.25
C LYS A 11 -31.26 3.87 -19.33
N ILE A 12 -31.90 5.03 -19.17
CA ILE A 12 -31.20 6.32 -19.19
C ILE A 12 -30.26 6.47 -17.98
N CYS A 13 -30.65 5.98 -16.80
CA CYS A 13 -29.78 5.94 -15.62
C CYS A 13 -28.54 5.06 -15.87
N GLN A 14 -28.72 3.91 -16.51
CA GLN A 14 -27.63 2.99 -16.83
C GLN A 14 -26.65 3.61 -17.82
N ASP A 15 -27.14 4.13 -18.95
CA ASP A 15 -26.31 4.79 -19.98
C ASP A 15 -25.54 6.00 -19.38
N CYS A 16 -26.18 6.74 -18.46
CA CYS A 16 -25.54 7.84 -17.75
C CYS A 16 -24.41 7.39 -16.80
N LEU A 17 -24.56 6.24 -16.14
CA LEU A 17 -23.54 5.72 -15.24
C LEU A 17 -22.35 5.14 -16.01
N GLU A 18 -22.60 4.43 -17.11
CA GLU A 18 -21.55 3.88 -17.98
C GLU A 18 -20.67 4.99 -18.55
N THR A 19 -21.27 6.05 -19.11
CA THR A 19 -20.53 7.23 -19.61
C THR A 19 -19.69 7.92 -18.53
N VAL A 20 -20.25 8.10 -17.32
CA VAL A 20 -19.50 8.70 -16.20
C VAL A 20 -18.34 7.81 -15.77
N VAL A 21 -18.48 6.47 -15.79
CA VAL A 21 -17.43 5.52 -15.41
C VAL A 21 -16.31 5.46 -16.46
N ASP A 22 -16.65 5.42 -17.74
CA ASP A 22 -15.72 5.25 -18.87
C ASP A 22 -14.86 6.47 -19.19
N ARG A 23 -15.04 7.59 -18.46
CA ARG A 23 -14.32 8.86 -18.65
C ARG A 23 -14.55 9.50 -20.02
N SER A 24 -15.59 9.10 -20.76
CA SER A 24 -16.04 9.85 -21.93
C SER A 24 -16.69 11.16 -21.48
N SER A 25 -16.54 12.21 -22.28
CA SER A 25 -17.25 13.47 -22.02
C SER A 25 -18.75 13.18 -22.04
N PRO A 26 -19.51 13.45 -20.95
CA PRO A 26 -20.92 13.12 -20.90
C PRO A 26 -21.69 13.90 -21.96
N ASP A 27 -22.52 13.21 -22.73
CA ASP A 27 -23.42 13.82 -23.71
C ASP A 27 -24.39 14.80 -23.02
N SER A 28 -24.88 15.79 -23.76
CA SER A 28 -25.84 16.79 -23.26
C SER A 28 -27.09 16.17 -22.62
N ARG A 29 -27.54 15.02 -23.12
CA ARG A 29 -28.66 14.24 -22.57
C ARG A 29 -28.35 13.65 -21.20
N ALA A 30 -27.14 13.14 -20.99
CA ALA A 30 -26.71 12.60 -19.70
C ALA A 30 -26.59 13.72 -18.66
N LEU A 31 -26.06 14.89 -19.05
CA LEU A 31 -26.03 16.08 -18.20
C LEU A 31 -27.43 16.54 -17.77
N GLN A 32 -28.37 16.58 -18.71
CA GLN A 32 -29.75 16.96 -18.40
C GLN A 32 -30.43 15.94 -17.46
N HIS A 33 -30.14 14.66 -17.62
CA HIS A 33 -30.64 13.63 -16.71
C HIS A 33 -30.02 13.72 -15.31
N LEU A 34 -28.71 13.97 -15.19
CA LEU A 34 -28.02 14.18 -13.91
C LEU A 34 -28.62 15.34 -13.10
N GLN A 35 -29.12 16.38 -13.80
CA GLN A 35 -29.81 17.50 -13.15
C GLN A 35 -31.21 17.11 -12.63
N GLY A 36 -31.90 16.20 -13.30
CA GLY A 36 -33.28 15.79 -12.97
C GLY A 36 -33.40 14.57 -12.06
N CYS A 37 -32.35 13.74 -11.95
CA CYS A 37 -32.39 12.47 -11.23
C CYS A 37 -31.47 12.49 -10.00
N GLU A 38 -32.05 12.53 -8.79
CA GLU A 38 -31.30 12.62 -7.54
C GLU A 38 -30.37 11.42 -7.31
N ALA A 39 -30.79 10.20 -7.68
CA ALA A 39 -29.99 8.99 -7.53
C ALA A 39 -28.69 9.06 -8.35
N CYS A 40 -28.80 9.38 -9.65
CA CYS A 40 -27.65 9.51 -10.55
C CYS A 40 -26.68 10.60 -10.06
N ARG A 41 -27.20 11.72 -9.54
CA ARG A 41 -26.40 12.81 -8.97
C ARG A 41 -25.59 12.37 -7.75
N GLN A 42 -26.18 11.59 -6.84
CA GLN A 42 -25.49 11.07 -5.65
C GLN A 42 -24.41 10.04 -6.02
N THR A 43 -24.66 9.20 -7.02
CA THR A 43 -23.64 8.24 -7.49
C THR A 43 -22.49 8.95 -8.18
N ALA A 44 -22.77 9.95 -9.02
CA ALA A 44 -21.74 10.74 -9.69
C ALA A 44 -20.85 11.49 -8.69
N SER A 45 -21.42 12.10 -7.64
CA SER A 45 -20.62 12.79 -6.61
C SER A 45 -19.78 11.83 -5.77
N THR A 46 -20.31 10.62 -5.49
CA THR A 46 -19.56 9.58 -4.77
C THR A 46 -18.38 9.08 -5.62
N LEU A 47 -18.57 8.88 -6.93
CA LEU A 47 -17.49 8.53 -7.85
C LEU A 47 -16.45 9.65 -7.95
N GLU A 48 -16.86 10.93 -7.95
CA GLU A 48 -15.92 12.06 -7.93
C GLU A 48 -15.13 12.11 -6.62
N LEU A 49 -15.76 11.85 -5.47
CA LEU A 49 -15.10 11.79 -4.17
C LEU A 49 -14.07 10.65 -4.13
N ILE A 50 -14.43 9.44 -4.56
CA ILE A 50 -13.51 8.31 -4.67
C ILE A 50 -12.35 8.62 -5.64
N ARG A 51 -12.60 9.37 -6.71
CA ARG A 51 -11.53 9.81 -7.63
C ARG A 51 -10.59 10.82 -6.98
N ARG A 52 -11.12 11.80 -6.24
CA ARG A 52 -10.30 12.79 -5.52
C ARG A 52 -9.49 12.15 -4.41
N GLU A 53 -10.05 11.17 -3.73
CA GLU A 53 -9.39 10.40 -2.67
C GLU A 53 -8.51 9.26 -3.21
N GLY A 54 -8.56 9.00 -4.52
CA GLY A 54 -8.05 7.80 -5.16
C GLY A 54 -6.60 7.84 -5.64
N THR A 55 -5.65 7.85 -4.70
CA THR A 55 -4.29 7.30 -4.88
C THR A 55 -4.26 5.75 -4.82
N ALA A 56 -5.41 5.08 -4.64
CA ALA A 56 -5.47 3.63 -4.40
C ALA A 56 -5.85 2.75 -5.62
N PHE A 57 -6.22 3.33 -6.78
CA PHE A 57 -6.66 2.54 -7.95
C PHE A 57 -6.16 3.11 -9.29
N GLY A 58 -4.93 3.62 -9.30
CA GLY A 58 -4.37 4.38 -10.43
C GLY A 58 -4.31 3.61 -11.75
N ASP A 59 -4.05 2.30 -11.74
CA ASP A 59 -3.67 1.58 -12.97
C ASP A 59 -4.41 0.25 -13.24
N GLU A 60 -5.29 -0.23 -12.34
CA GLU A 60 -6.01 -1.49 -12.60
C GLU A 60 -7.24 -1.29 -13.50
N THR A 61 -7.12 -1.75 -14.74
CA THR A 61 -8.11 -1.68 -15.82
C THR A 61 -9.17 -2.79 -15.71
N HIS A 62 -9.85 -2.90 -14.57
CA HIS A 62 -10.98 -3.83 -14.41
C HIS A 62 -12.30 -3.10 -14.13
N PRO A 63 -12.94 -2.53 -15.17
CA PRO A 63 -14.23 -1.84 -15.04
C PRO A 63 -15.34 -2.74 -14.47
N GLU A 64 -15.29 -4.04 -14.78
CA GLU A 64 -16.19 -5.09 -14.31
C GLU A 64 -16.20 -5.23 -12.77
N LEU A 65 -15.02 -5.17 -12.14
CA LEU A 65 -14.86 -5.32 -10.68
C LEU A 65 -15.37 -4.10 -9.94
N ARG A 66 -15.13 -2.90 -10.48
CA ARG A 66 -15.70 -1.65 -9.94
C ARG A 66 -17.22 -1.66 -9.98
N LEU A 67 -17.82 -2.09 -11.08
CA LEU A 67 -19.27 -2.20 -11.21
C LEU A 67 -19.86 -3.20 -10.19
N ARG A 68 -19.20 -4.35 -9.96
CA ARG A 68 -19.62 -5.31 -8.92
C ARG A 68 -19.53 -4.74 -7.51
N LEU A 69 -18.44 -4.06 -7.17
CA LEU A 69 -18.23 -3.45 -5.85
C LEU A 69 -19.25 -2.34 -5.56
N ILE A 70 -19.52 -1.48 -6.54
CA ILE A 70 -20.53 -0.41 -6.40
C ILE A 70 -21.93 -1.03 -6.23
N LYS A 71 -22.25 -2.06 -7.02
CA LYS A 71 -23.55 -2.75 -6.93
C LYS A 71 -23.73 -3.49 -5.59
N SER A 72 -22.66 -4.02 -4.99
CA SER A 72 -22.72 -4.69 -3.69
C SER A 72 -22.80 -3.72 -2.50
N LEU A 73 -22.20 -2.53 -2.62
CA LEU A 73 -22.17 -1.55 -1.52
C LEU A 73 -23.40 -0.64 -1.47
N ALA A 74 -24.09 -0.41 -2.59
CA ALA A 74 -25.31 0.41 -2.66
C ALA A 74 -26.41 0.01 -1.64
N PRO A 75 -26.79 -1.26 -1.46
CA PRO A 75 -27.84 -1.64 -0.51
C PRO A 75 -27.41 -1.47 0.96
N LEU A 76 -26.13 -1.64 1.28
CA LEU A 76 -25.60 -1.50 2.64
C LEU A 76 -25.61 -0.04 3.10
N VAL A 77 -25.31 0.89 2.19
CA VAL A 77 -25.36 2.33 2.49
C VAL A 77 -26.81 2.81 2.62
N ALA A 78 -27.73 2.28 1.80
CA ALA A 78 -29.17 2.58 1.91
C ALA A 78 -29.75 2.12 3.25
N ALA A 79 -29.42 0.91 3.71
CA ALA A 79 -29.88 0.37 5.00
C ALA A 79 -29.38 1.19 6.21
N ARG A 80 -28.17 1.76 6.14
CA ARG A 80 -27.61 2.58 7.23
C ARG A 80 -28.34 3.92 7.39
N LYS A 81 -28.92 4.45 6.32
CA LYS A 81 -29.68 5.72 6.31
C LYS A 81 -31.08 5.57 6.90
N GLU A 82 -31.68 4.38 6.79
CA GLU A 82 -32.98 4.07 7.41
C GLU A 82 -32.84 3.87 8.93
N ASN A 83 -31.79 3.18 9.38
CA ASN A 83 -31.54 2.96 10.81
C ASN A 83 -31.23 4.25 11.59
N ALA A 84 -30.71 5.29 10.94
CA ALA A 84 -30.45 6.59 11.57
C ALA A 84 -31.73 7.43 11.77
N ARG A 85 -32.86 7.07 11.13
CA ARG A 85 -34.13 7.82 11.20
C ARG A 85 -35.14 7.25 12.20
N THR A 86 -34.88 6.08 12.77
CA THR A 86 -35.78 5.40 13.71
C THR A 86 -35.16 5.20 15.09
N ALA A 87 -34.44 6.20 15.61
CA ALA A 87 -34.14 6.26 17.03
C ALA A 87 -35.32 6.93 17.76
N PRO A 88 -36.19 6.17 18.46
CA PRO A 88 -37.28 6.77 19.22
C PRO A 88 -36.73 7.59 20.38
N ALA A 89 -36.94 8.90 20.33
CA ALA A 89 -36.77 9.80 21.47
C ALA A 89 -37.94 9.60 22.45
N ASN A 90 -37.95 8.48 23.19
CA ASN A 90 -38.85 8.31 24.33
C ASN A 90 -38.24 7.30 25.31
N GLY A 91 -37.52 7.82 26.30
CA GLY A 91 -36.96 7.01 27.38
C GLY A 91 -36.36 7.85 28.52
N LEU A 92 -36.80 9.11 28.69
CA LEU A 92 -36.24 10.02 29.69
C LEU A 92 -37.12 10.15 30.95
N SER A 93 -37.98 9.18 31.24
CA SER A 93 -38.76 9.13 32.49
C SER A 93 -38.31 8.01 33.44
N TRP A 94 -37.39 7.13 33.02
CA TRP A 94 -36.90 6.02 33.83
C TRP A 94 -35.62 6.35 34.64
N LEU A 95 -34.96 7.48 34.36
CA LEU A 95 -33.72 7.88 35.03
C LEU A 95 -33.91 8.58 36.39
N TRP A 96 -35.14 9.00 36.74
CA TRP A 96 -35.39 9.66 38.03
C TRP A 96 -35.38 8.72 39.25
N LYS A 97 -35.46 7.41 39.06
CA LYS A 97 -35.39 6.45 40.17
C LYS A 97 -33.96 6.13 40.65
N PHE A 98 -32.92 6.58 39.94
CA PHE A 98 -31.52 6.35 40.31
C PHE A 98 -30.88 7.49 41.12
N SER A 99 -31.62 8.56 41.45
CA SER A 99 -31.09 9.74 42.14
C SER A 99 -30.64 9.50 43.59
N LEU A 100 -31.15 8.46 44.26
CA LEU A 100 -30.89 8.23 45.69
C LEU A 100 -29.63 7.37 45.92
N ALA A 101 -29.31 6.46 44.98
CA ALA A 101 -28.07 5.67 45.03
C ALA A 101 -26.82 6.52 44.76
N PHE A 102 -26.94 7.58 43.94
CA PHE A 102 -25.82 8.46 43.61
C PHE A 102 -25.37 9.34 44.80
N ALA A 103 -26.30 9.72 45.69
CA ALA A 103 -25.97 10.51 46.88
C ALA A 103 -25.14 9.70 47.91
N ILE A 104 -25.43 8.41 48.08
CA ILE A 104 -24.68 7.53 49.00
C ILE A 104 -23.26 7.28 48.46
N ILE A 105 -23.13 7.12 47.14
CA ILE A 105 -21.82 6.97 46.47
C ILE A 105 -20.99 8.26 46.61
N LEU A 106 -21.60 9.44 46.49
CA LEU A 106 -20.87 10.71 46.67
C LEU A 106 -20.40 10.94 48.11
N VAL A 107 -21.16 10.50 49.12
CA VAL A 107 -20.74 10.60 50.53
C VAL A 107 -19.61 9.62 50.85
N ALA A 108 -19.65 8.39 50.31
CA ALA A 108 -18.53 7.44 50.42
C ALA A 108 -17.27 7.89 49.64
N LEU A 109 -17.46 8.59 48.52
CA LEU A 109 -16.36 9.20 47.78
C LEU A 109 -15.76 10.39 48.54
N ALA A 110 -16.58 11.22 49.18
CA ALA A 110 -16.11 12.35 49.97
C ALA A 110 -15.32 11.90 51.22
N THR A 111 -15.73 10.81 51.88
CA THR A 111 -15.02 10.31 53.07
C THR A 111 -13.70 9.61 52.73
N THR A 112 -13.58 9.00 51.55
CA THR A 112 -12.30 8.45 51.07
C THR A 112 -11.31 9.53 50.63
N LEU A 113 -11.80 10.69 50.19
CA LEU A 113 -10.96 11.83 49.78
C LEU A 113 -10.42 12.68 50.95
N TYR A 114 -10.93 12.48 52.17
CA TYR A 114 -10.51 13.24 53.38
C TYR A 114 -9.49 12.49 54.26
N GLN A 115 -8.82 11.47 53.74
CA GLN A 115 -7.71 10.85 54.48
C GLN A 115 -6.48 11.77 54.46
N PRO A 116 -5.83 12.04 55.62
CA PRO A 116 -4.63 12.84 55.67
C PRO A 116 -3.50 12.15 54.90
N THR A 117 -3.04 12.81 53.85
CA THR A 117 -1.95 12.38 52.98
C THR A 117 -0.67 12.21 53.80
N THR A 118 -0.29 10.96 54.06
CA THR A 118 1.06 10.62 54.50
C THR A 118 1.99 10.91 53.33
N VAL A 119 2.83 11.93 53.48
CA VAL A 119 3.86 12.30 52.49
C VAL A 119 4.96 11.25 52.53
N ILE A 120 4.74 10.16 51.79
CA ILE A 120 5.82 9.29 51.32
C ILE A 120 6.36 10.00 50.09
N ALA A 121 7.59 10.51 50.16
CA ALA A 121 8.27 11.05 48.99
C ALA A 121 8.34 9.93 47.92
N PRO A 122 7.68 10.10 46.76
CA PRO A 122 7.73 9.11 45.71
C PRO A 122 9.17 9.07 45.16
N PRO A 123 9.71 7.89 44.80
CA PRO A 123 10.86 7.86 43.92
C PRO A 123 10.50 8.69 42.69
N THR A 124 11.41 9.58 42.28
CA THR A 124 11.25 10.41 41.08
C THR A 124 11.43 9.51 39.85
N ASP A 125 10.53 8.54 39.68
CA ASP A 125 10.35 7.82 38.44
C ASP A 125 9.53 8.73 37.54
N SER A 126 10.25 9.57 36.81
CA SER A 126 9.68 10.31 35.70
C SER A 126 9.02 9.28 34.78
N PRO A 127 7.72 9.38 34.45
CA PRO A 127 7.09 8.45 33.53
C PRO A 127 7.93 8.51 32.24
N GLN A 128 8.66 7.43 31.97
CA GLN A 128 9.29 7.23 30.67
C GLN A 128 8.13 7.08 29.71
N ILE A 129 7.67 8.22 29.16
CA ILE A 129 6.80 8.24 28.00
C ILE A 129 7.57 7.43 26.97
N ALA A 130 7.06 6.22 26.67
CA ALA A 130 7.64 5.34 25.68
C ALA A 130 7.80 6.19 24.41
N SER A 131 9.05 6.55 24.11
CA SER A 131 9.37 7.30 22.92
C SER A 131 8.88 6.46 21.75
N LEU A 132 7.95 7.04 20.98
CA LEU A 132 7.55 6.44 19.71
C LEU A 132 8.83 6.12 18.94
N PRO A 133 8.96 4.92 18.36
CA PRO A 133 10.15 4.54 17.63
C PRO A 133 10.43 5.63 16.61
N ALA A 134 11.66 6.16 16.62
CA ALA A 134 12.07 7.23 15.73
C ALA A 134 11.67 6.84 14.31
N GLN A 135 10.77 7.63 13.70
CA GLN A 135 10.35 7.41 12.32
C GLN A 135 11.60 7.51 11.46
N GLN A 136 11.98 6.40 10.84
CA GLN A 136 13.18 6.34 10.03
C GLN A 136 12.89 7.05 8.70
N SER A 137 13.69 8.07 8.43
CA SER A 137 13.65 8.84 7.20
C SER A 137 14.89 8.56 6.35
N PHE A 138 14.78 8.79 5.05
CA PHE A 138 15.90 8.67 4.10
C PHE A 138 16.02 9.92 3.25
N LYS A 139 17.19 10.10 2.63
CA LYS A 139 17.46 11.24 1.72
C LYS A 139 17.31 10.78 0.27
N LEU A 140 16.46 11.47 -0.48
CA LEU A 140 16.22 11.26 -1.91
C LEU A 140 16.63 12.50 -2.69
N SER A 141 17.57 12.37 -3.62
CA SER A 141 17.87 13.37 -4.65
C SER A 141 17.35 12.87 -5.99
N LEU A 142 16.53 13.68 -6.66
CA LEU A 142 15.99 13.39 -8.00
C LEU A 142 16.72 14.22 -9.04
N ASN A 143 17.25 13.59 -10.08
CA ASN A 143 17.93 14.22 -11.22
C ASN A 143 19.05 15.18 -10.78
N GLY A 144 19.76 14.85 -9.69
CA GLY A 144 20.81 15.70 -9.12
C GLY A 144 20.32 16.94 -8.37
N GLY A 145 19.02 17.05 -8.10
CA GLY A 145 18.46 18.14 -7.30
C GLY A 145 18.78 18.04 -5.81
N GLU A 146 18.32 19.03 -5.04
CA GLU A 146 18.51 19.07 -3.59
C GLU A 146 17.93 17.82 -2.89
N PRO A 147 18.68 17.18 -1.97
CA PRO A 147 18.19 16.04 -1.21
C PRO A 147 16.93 16.39 -0.40
N ARG A 148 15.88 15.59 -0.54
CA ARG A 148 14.64 15.68 0.22
C ARG A 148 14.52 14.52 1.19
N GLU A 149 14.02 14.79 2.38
CA GLU A 149 13.74 13.77 3.38
C GLU A 149 12.38 13.14 3.10
N VAL A 150 12.33 11.80 3.05
CA VAL A 150 11.11 11.04 2.74
C VAL A 150 10.99 9.89 3.74
N SER A 151 9.75 9.56 4.12
CA SER A 151 9.42 8.44 5.02
C SER A 151 9.47 7.10 4.31
N LEU A 152 9.90 6.04 5.01
CA LEU A 152 9.99 4.65 4.51
C LEU A 152 8.67 4.13 3.91
N ASP A 153 7.53 4.59 4.42
CA ASP A 153 6.21 4.11 3.98
C ASP A 153 5.77 4.64 2.62
N ASN A 154 6.50 5.60 2.04
CA ASN A 154 6.14 6.21 0.78
C ASN A 154 6.80 5.46 -0.40
N PRO A 155 6.01 4.85 -1.31
CA PRO A 155 6.57 4.24 -2.50
C PRO A 155 7.24 5.30 -3.38
N VAL A 156 8.41 4.95 -3.93
CA VAL A 156 9.17 5.79 -4.85
C VAL A 156 8.86 5.33 -6.27
N ALA A 157 8.32 6.24 -7.07
CA ALA A 157 8.08 6.05 -8.49
C ALA A 157 8.92 7.05 -9.30
N LEU A 158 9.72 6.54 -10.23
CA LEU A 158 10.48 7.34 -11.19
C LEU A 158 9.92 7.14 -12.59
N PHE A 159 9.82 8.21 -13.37
CA PHE A 159 9.34 8.16 -14.74
C PHE A 159 10.47 7.92 -15.74
N ALA A 160 10.13 7.81 -17.02
CA ALA A 160 11.15 7.66 -18.07
C ALA A 160 12.12 8.85 -18.06
N ASN A 161 13.42 8.56 -18.15
CA ASN A 161 14.53 9.52 -18.08
C ASN A 161 14.78 10.15 -16.69
N ASP A 162 14.03 9.78 -15.67
CA ASP A 162 14.37 10.16 -14.30
C ASP A 162 15.47 9.27 -13.75
N SER A 163 16.33 9.86 -12.93
CA SER A 163 17.31 9.17 -12.11
C SER A 163 17.21 9.65 -10.67
N GLY A 164 17.37 8.75 -9.72
CA GLY A 164 17.30 9.06 -8.30
C GLY A 164 18.49 8.49 -7.56
N GLU A 165 19.04 9.26 -6.62
CA GLU A 165 19.96 8.78 -5.62
C GLU A 165 19.25 8.75 -4.26
N ILE A 166 19.22 7.58 -3.63
CA ILE A 166 18.60 7.35 -2.33
C ILE A 166 19.69 6.95 -1.36
N THR A 167 19.84 7.66 -0.25
CA THR A 167 20.73 7.29 0.86
C THR A 167 19.90 6.79 2.03
N LEU A 168 20.09 5.52 2.38
CA LEU A 168 19.42 4.83 3.48
C LEU A 168 20.05 5.18 4.85
N PRO A 169 19.35 4.90 5.97
CA PRO A 169 19.88 5.16 7.31
C PRO A 169 21.20 4.43 7.63
N ASP A 170 21.44 3.28 6.98
CA ASP A 170 22.66 2.47 7.12
C ASP A 170 23.83 2.97 6.26
N GLN A 171 23.70 4.14 5.60
CA GLN A 171 24.64 4.71 4.63
C GLN A 171 24.75 3.94 3.31
N SER A 172 23.86 2.97 3.05
CA SER A 172 23.74 2.34 1.73
C SER A 172 23.19 3.34 0.73
N ARG A 173 23.72 3.31 -0.51
CA ARG A 173 23.30 4.19 -1.60
C ARG A 173 22.62 3.38 -2.69
N LEU A 174 21.44 3.83 -3.11
CA LEU A 174 20.69 3.25 -4.23
C LEU A 174 20.64 4.26 -5.37
N LEU A 175 21.19 3.87 -6.51
CA LEU A 175 21.10 4.61 -7.76
C LEU A 175 19.99 3.96 -8.58
N VAL A 176 18.87 4.67 -8.73
CA VAL A 176 17.67 4.16 -9.40
C VAL A 176 17.51 4.86 -10.75
N SER A 177 17.26 4.09 -11.79
CA SER A 177 17.03 4.61 -13.15
C SER A 177 15.61 4.29 -13.59
N GLY A 178 14.86 5.32 -14.01
CA GLY A 178 13.48 5.21 -14.40
C GLY A 178 13.27 4.66 -15.83
N PRO A 179 12.11 4.03 -16.12
CA PRO A 179 10.93 3.92 -15.25
C PRO A 179 11.12 2.86 -14.15
N ALA A 180 10.90 3.26 -12.89
CA ALA A 180 11.11 2.39 -11.74
C ALA A 180 10.04 2.57 -10.66
N ARG A 181 9.69 1.49 -9.97
CA ARG A 181 8.77 1.46 -8.84
C ARG A 181 9.38 0.62 -7.72
N LEU A 182 9.68 1.24 -6.59
CA LEU A 182 10.19 0.56 -5.41
C LEU A 182 9.62 1.11 -4.11
N THR A 183 9.60 0.27 -3.08
CA THR A 183 9.34 0.68 -1.69
C THR A 183 10.60 0.45 -0.88
N LEU A 184 10.96 1.38 0.00
CA LEU A 184 12.18 1.29 0.78
C LEU A 184 11.93 0.56 2.10
N ALA A 185 12.95 -0.12 2.60
CA ALA A 185 12.97 -0.73 3.91
C ALA A 185 14.18 -0.19 4.69
N PRO A 186 14.21 -0.30 6.03
CA PRO A 186 15.33 0.19 6.84
C PRO A 186 16.70 -0.29 6.35
N ARG A 187 16.75 -1.54 5.88
CA ARG A 187 17.95 -2.23 5.37
C ARG A 187 17.65 -2.99 4.08
N GLY A 188 17.06 -2.29 3.11
CA GLY A 188 16.61 -2.97 1.93
C GLY A 188 15.70 -2.16 1.03
N PHE A 189 15.15 -2.85 0.05
CA PHE A 189 14.09 -2.33 -0.80
C PHE A 189 13.25 -3.45 -1.39
N HIS A 190 12.03 -3.13 -1.77
CA HIS A 190 11.14 -3.96 -2.56
C HIS A 190 11.04 -3.35 -3.96
N LEU A 191 11.69 -3.97 -4.95
CA LEU A 191 11.70 -3.49 -6.34
C LEU A 191 10.63 -4.21 -7.15
N LEU A 192 9.57 -3.48 -7.50
CA LEU A 192 8.47 -4.00 -8.32
C LEU A 192 8.81 -3.96 -9.81
N GLN A 193 9.50 -2.90 -10.26
CA GLN A 193 9.88 -2.70 -11.65
C GLN A 193 11.06 -1.73 -11.75
N GLY A 194 11.90 -1.92 -12.78
CA GLY A 194 12.96 -0.97 -13.15
C GLY A 194 14.34 -1.46 -12.80
N GLN A 195 15.31 -0.55 -12.75
CA GLN A 195 16.71 -0.86 -12.50
C GLN A 195 17.23 -0.10 -11.28
N VAL A 196 17.93 -0.83 -10.40
CA VAL A 196 18.58 -0.29 -9.22
C VAL A 196 20.02 -0.80 -9.17
N ARG A 197 20.98 0.12 -9.07
CA ARG A 197 22.34 -0.19 -8.64
C ARG A 197 22.44 0.12 -7.14
N ALA A 198 22.69 -0.91 -6.34
CA ALA A 198 22.83 -0.80 -4.90
C ALA A 198 24.31 -0.85 -4.50
N GLU A 199 24.76 0.17 -3.78
CA GLU A 199 26.04 0.24 -3.10
C GLU A 199 25.80 0.06 -1.61
N VAL A 200 25.80 -1.20 -1.15
CA VAL A 200 25.43 -1.53 0.23
C VAL A 200 26.62 -1.35 1.15
N ALA A 201 26.42 -0.54 2.21
CA ALA A 201 27.42 -0.37 3.26
C ALA A 201 27.70 -1.70 3.96
N ARG A 202 28.97 -1.92 4.34
CA ARG A 202 29.34 -3.14 5.09
C ARG A 202 28.74 -3.10 6.49
N GLY A 203 28.04 -4.15 6.88
CA GLY A 203 27.39 -4.26 8.19
C GLY A 203 27.34 -5.69 8.71
N THR A 204 26.88 -5.86 9.94
CA THR A 204 26.71 -7.17 10.60
C THR A 204 25.38 -7.83 10.25
N GLU A 205 24.31 -7.05 10.15
CA GLU A 205 22.99 -7.57 9.76
C GLU A 205 22.83 -7.54 8.24
N GLU A 206 21.87 -8.30 7.73
CA GLU A 206 21.65 -8.48 6.29
C GLU A 206 20.93 -7.28 5.67
N PHE A 207 21.34 -6.94 4.46
CA PHE A 207 20.59 -6.07 3.56
C PHE A 207 19.78 -6.93 2.62
N SER A 208 18.47 -6.68 2.54
CA SER A 208 17.53 -7.49 1.76
C SER A 208 16.88 -6.69 0.63
N ALA A 209 17.05 -7.16 -0.61
CA ALA A 209 16.34 -6.63 -1.77
C ALA A 209 15.33 -7.68 -2.27
N THR A 210 14.04 -7.36 -2.17
CA THR A 210 12.95 -8.24 -2.57
C THR A 210 12.41 -7.82 -3.93
N THR A 211 12.16 -8.79 -4.79
CA THR A 211 11.54 -8.61 -6.10
C THR A 211 10.36 -9.58 -6.25
N PRO A 212 9.49 -9.41 -7.26
CA PRO A 212 8.43 -10.39 -7.53
C PRO A 212 8.93 -11.81 -7.81
N HIS A 213 10.22 -12.00 -8.13
CA HIS A 213 10.77 -13.29 -8.56
C HIS A 213 11.69 -13.94 -7.51
N GLY A 214 11.97 -13.25 -6.41
CA GLY A 214 12.87 -13.75 -5.38
C GLY A 214 13.47 -12.66 -4.51
N ILE A 215 14.35 -13.10 -3.62
CA ILE A 215 14.99 -12.32 -2.56
C ILE A 215 16.51 -12.35 -2.78
N ILE A 216 17.12 -11.19 -2.60
CA ILE A 216 18.55 -10.94 -2.74
C ILE A 216 19.05 -10.50 -1.37
N THR A 217 20.01 -11.22 -0.79
CA THR A 217 20.58 -10.93 0.54
C THR A 217 22.08 -10.68 0.45
N VAL A 218 22.56 -9.61 1.09
CA VAL A 218 23.96 -9.18 1.08
C VAL A 218 24.39 -8.60 2.43
N LEU A 219 25.71 -8.53 2.69
CA LEU A 219 26.29 -7.92 3.91
C LEU A 219 27.15 -6.68 3.64
N GLY A 220 27.26 -6.26 2.37
CA GLY A 220 28.12 -5.15 1.94
C GLY A 220 28.69 -5.43 0.56
N THR A 221 27.93 -5.09 -0.47
CA THR A 221 28.14 -5.54 -1.85
C THR A 221 27.65 -4.46 -2.79
N VAL A 222 28.31 -4.33 -3.94
CA VAL A 222 27.84 -3.52 -5.06
C VAL A 222 27.22 -4.44 -6.10
N PHE A 223 25.94 -4.27 -6.39
CA PHE A 223 25.23 -5.09 -7.37
C PHE A 223 24.20 -4.26 -8.15
N VAL A 224 23.84 -4.76 -9.33
CA VAL A 224 22.77 -4.22 -10.16
C VAL A 224 21.63 -5.22 -10.18
N CYS A 225 20.42 -4.73 -9.92
CA CYS A 225 19.18 -5.48 -9.97
C CYS A 225 18.26 -4.83 -11.00
N GLU A 226 17.80 -5.61 -11.97
CA GLU A 226 16.84 -5.19 -12.99
C GLU A 226 15.63 -6.11 -12.94
N THR A 227 14.45 -5.54 -12.70
CA THR A 227 13.19 -6.29 -12.60
C THR A 227 12.27 -5.94 -13.77
N HIS A 228 11.89 -6.97 -14.52
CA HIS A 228 10.86 -6.92 -15.55
C HIS A 228 9.59 -7.62 -15.08
N SER A 229 8.58 -7.74 -15.95
CA SER A 229 7.32 -8.41 -15.63
C SER A 229 7.41 -9.93 -15.49
N ARG A 230 8.49 -10.56 -15.99
CA ARG A 230 8.63 -12.03 -16.04
C ARG A 230 9.87 -12.57 -15.36
N PHE A 231 10.83 -11.70 -15.08
CA PHE A 231 12.10 -12.11 -14.50
C PHE A 231 12.80 -10.93 -13.83
N THR A 232 13.72 -11.26 -12.94
CA THR A 232 14.67 -10.33 -12.35
C THR A 232 16.07 -10.80 -12.67
N THR A 233 16.91 -9.87 -13.11
CA THR A 233 18.32 -10.10 -13.38
C THR A 233 19.14 -9.46 -12.29
N VAL A 234 20.11 -10.20 -11.74
CA VAL A 234 21.04 -9.71 -10.71
C VAL A 234 22.46 -9.89 -11.24
N GLU A 235 23.22 -8.82 -11.23
CA GLU A 235 24.63 -8.79 -11.63
C GLU A 235 25.47 -8.25 -10.47
N VAL A 236 26.49 -9.00 -10.07
CA VAL A 236 27.34 -8.62 -8.93
C VAL A 236 28.55 -7.88 -9.45
N LEU A 237 28.73 -6.63 -9.02
CA LEU A 237 29.91 -5.83 -9.38
C LEU A 237 31.04 -6.04 -8.37
N SER A 238 30.73 -6.18 -7.08
CA SER A 238 31.71 -6.40 -6.02
C SER A 238 31.09 -7.02 -4.77
N GLY A 239 31.74 -7.99 -4.14
CA GLY A 239 31.24 -8.68 -2.95
C GLY A 239 30.64 -10.05 -3.25
N LYS A 240 29.70 -10.51 -2.41
CA LYS A 240 28.99 -11.77 -2.58
C LYS A 240 27.51 -11.55 -2.38
N VAL A 241 26.70 -12.16 -3.24
CA VAL A 241 25.25 -12.02 -3.21
C VAL A 241 24.60 -13.37 -3.09
N ARG A 242 23.73 -13.56 -2.10
CA ARG A 242 22.88 -14.74 -2.03
C ARG A 242 21.54 -14.42 -2.68
N VAL A 243 21.20 -15.17 -3.72
CA VAL A 243 19.95 -15.04 -4.46
C VAL A 243 19.09 -16.28 -4.19
N SER A 244 17.84 -16.08 -3.81
CA SER A 244 16.86 -17.15 -3.58
C SER A 244 15.56 -16.86 -4.33
N SER A 245 15.00 -17.87 -4.98
CA SER A 245 13.69 -17.81 -5.66
C SER A 245 12.80 -18.92 -5.11
N ASP A 246 11.48 -18.76 -5.19
CA ASP A 246 10.51 -19.67 -4.55
C ASP A 246 10.61 -21.13 -5.02
N HIS A 247 11.16 -21.35 -6.22
CA HIS A 247 11.24 -22.67 -6.86
C HIS A 247 12.67 -23.14 -7.16
N ALA A 248 13.69 -22.43 -6.67
CA ALA A 248 15.08 -22.77 -6.92
C ALA A 248 15.90 -22.70 -5.61
N PRO A 249 16.89 -23.58 -5.42
CA PRO A 249 17.80 -23.47 -4.29
C PRO A 249 18.53 -22.13 -4.32
N ALA A 250 18.89 -21.62 -3.14
CA ALA A 250 19.65 -20.38 -3.06
C ALA A 250 21.03 -20.55 -3.70
N VAL A 251 21.44 -19.57 -4.51
CA VAL A 251 22.73 -19.53 -5.19
C VAL A 251 23.54 -18.35 -4.66
N ILE A 252 24.83 -18.56 -4.41
CA ILE A 252 25.76 -17.50 -4.03
C ILE A 252 26.52 -17.07 -5.28
N LEU A 253 26.42 -15.78 -5.61
CA LEU A 253 27.09 -15.15 -6.74
C LEU A 253 28.31 -14.36 -6.25
N GLY A 254 29.42 -14.48 -6.97
CA GLY A 254 30.63 -13.67 -6.82
C GLY A 254 30.71 -12.51 -7.84
N PRO A 255 31.76 -11.68 -7.78
CA PRO A 255 31.94 -10.55 -8.69
C PRO A 255 32.01 -10.98 -10.16
N GLY A 256 31.29 -10.27 -11.03
CA GLY A 256 31.17 -10.56 -12.46
C GLY A 256 30.13 -11.63 -12.80
N GLU A 257 29.57 -12.33 -11.80
CA GLU A 257 28.54 -13.32 -12.03
C GLU A 257 27.15 -12.68 -12.17
N LYS A 258 26.33 -13.32 -12.98
CA LYS A 258 24.98 -12.88 -13.31
C LYS A 258 24.01 -14.02 -13.15
N SER A 259 22.85 -13.75 -12.55
CA SER A 259 21.77 -14.71 -12.38
C SER A 259 20.43 -14.12 -12.78
N ARG A 260 19.52 -14.99 -13.22
CA ARG A 260 18.16 -14.64 -13.64
C ARG A 260 17.16 -15.44 -12.83
N MET A 261 16.28 -14.74 -12.11
CA MET A 261 15.15 -15.31 -11.36
C MET A 261 13.85 -15.15 -12.15
N GLY A 262 12.86 -16.03 -11.94
CA GLY A 262 11.49 -15.87 -12.46
C GLY A 262 11.17 -16.58 -13.77
N GLN A 263 12.17 -17.09 -14.50
CA GLN A 263 11.90 -18.08 -15.54
C GLN A 263 11.93 -19.48 -14.94
N GLN A 264 10.76 -20.07 -14.74
CA GLN A 264 10.67 -21.53 -14.84
C GLN A 264 11.17 -21.88 -16.24
N ALA A 265 12.29 -22.61 -16.32
CA ALA A 265 12.69 -23.27 -17.55
C ALA A 265 11.64 -24.33 -17.90
N VAL A 266 10.51 -23.89 -18.45
CA VAL A 266 9.50 -24.77 -19.03
C VAL A 266 10.10 -25.27 -20.35
N GLY A 267 10.89 -26.34 -20.28
CA GLY A 267 11.26 -27.13 -21.46
C GLY A 267 12.64 -26.89 -22.08
N SER A 268 13.73 -26.98 -21.32
CA SER A 268 15.07 -27.14 -21.93
C SER A 268 15.99 -28.03 -21.08
N THR A 269 15.55 -29.25 -20.83
CA THR A 269 16.45 -30.40 -20.60
C THR A 269 16.30 -31.37 -21.75
N GLU A 270 16.51 -30.90 -22.99
CA GLU A 270 17.05 -31.80 -24.00
C GLU A 270 18.48 -32.09 -23.58
N THR A 271 18.60 -33.19 -22.85
CA THR A 271 19.87 -33.86 -22.60
C THR A 271 20.38 -34.27 -23.97
N GLY A 272 21.23 -33.44 -24.57
CA GLY A 272 22.07 -33.85 -25.67
C GLY A 272 22.96 -34.99 -25.16
N THR A 273 22.49 -36.21 -25.34
CA THR A 273 23.31 -37.42 -25.24
C THR A 273 24.46 -37.22 -26.22
N ILE A 274 25.66 -36.98 -25.70
CA ILE A 274 26.89 -37.04 -26.48
C ILE A 274 27.06 -38.52 -26.87
N PRO A 275 26.95 -38.93 -28.15
CA PRO A 275 27.36 -40.26 -28.53
C PRO A 275 28.87 -40.36 -28.31
N SER A 276 29.26 -41.39 -27.56
CA SER A 276 30.63 -41.79 -27.31
C SER A 276 31.41 -41.89 -28.62
N LEU A 277 32.59 -41.26 -28.67
CA LEU A 277 33.59 -41.53 -29.69
C LEU A 277 34.06 -42.99 -29.52
N ASP A 278 33.60 -43.87 -30.40
CA ASP A 278 34.23 -45.17 -30.60
C ASP A 278 35.63 -44.95 -31.19
N SER A 279 36.60 -45.63 -30.59
CA SER A 279 38.00 -45.64 -30.97
C SER A 279 38.24 -46.83 -31.90
N GLU A 280 38.75 -46.59 -33.10
CA GLU A 280 39.51 -47.55 -33.92
C GLU A 280 40.87 -46.96 -34.29
#